data_AF-A0A7R9T9P2-F1
#
_entry.id   AF-A0A7R9T9P2-F1
#
_cell.length_a   1.000
_cell.length_b   1.000
_cell.length_c   1.000
_cell.angle_alpha   90.00
_cell.angle_beta   90.00
_cell.angle_gamma   90.00
#
_symmetry.space_group_name_H-M   'P 1'
#
loop_
_entity.id
_entity.type
_entity.pdbx_description
1 polymer ?
#
loop_
_entity_poly.entity_id
_entity_poly.type
_entity_poly.pdbx_seq_one_letter_code
_entity_poly.pdbx_strand_id
1 'polypeptide(L)'
;MSAVTTAPVVSARVSVAGTRGAGARVATTRAPSKRTHHVLAATFAGSAESRLALRSSRATTLGRDARRARGGVFNVLADTTTTDAKPAAEAKPEPELLSDRGVDYKPFRDLLAAGEWEKADDEHRRLMCVLGGEDAEDRGWVYFTEARDFPVADLKTIDALWVHFSEGRHGFSVQRKLWVGAKRQWPKFFKQIDWVQGENDNYRKWPEEFDWRKEAARGHMPLTNALRGTTLLESLLEHPAFAPPKKPQEELASQLEEAGDKLQSAMANLPGLKGLKKPSWMK
;
A
#
# COMPACT_ATOMS: atom_id res chain seq x y z
N MET A 1 0.85 -41.71 54.98
CA MET A 1 0.06 -42.97 54.95
C MET A 1 -0.96 -42.85 53.84
N SER A 2 -1.09 -43.88 52.98
CA SER A 2 -2.26 -44.28 52.17
C SER A 2 -3.06 -43.22 51.38
N ALA A 3 -3.48 -43.45 50.12
CA ALA A 3 -3.19 -44.53 49.18
C ALA A 3 -3.52 -44.05 47.75
N VAL A 4 -2.83 -44.60 46.75
CA VAL A 4 -3.19 -44.46 45.33
C VAL A 4 -4.17 -45.59 44.98
N THR A 5 -5.28 -45.25 44.32
CA THR A 5 -6.29 -46.21 43.83
C THR A 5 -6.37 -46.18 42.31
N THR A 6 -6.65 -47.33 41.70
CA THR A 6 -6.23 -47.68 40.33
C THR A 6 -7.40 -48.18 39.48
N ALA A 7 -7.37 -47.90 38.16
CA ALA A 7 -8.08 -48.61 37.08
C ALA A 7 -9.63 -48.45 37.00
N PRO A 8 -10.30 -48.82 35.87
CA PRO A 8 -9.79 -49.60 34.73
C PRO A 8 -10.02 -49.07 33.30
N VAL A 9 -9.34 -49.76 32.39
CA VAL A 9 -9.40 -49.71 30.92
C VAL A 9 -10.71 -50.29 30.38
N VAL A 10 -11.22 -49.73 29.27
CA VAL A 10 -12.22 -50.38 28.40
C VAL A 10 -11.54 -50.82 27.10
N SER A 11 -11.89 -52.01 26.61
CA SER A 11 -11.28 -52.66 25.45
C SER A 11 -12.34 -53.09 24.44
N ALA A 12 -12.11 -52.81 23.15
CA ALA A 12 -12.94 -53.31 22.05
C ALA A 12 -12.10 -53.66 20.81
N ARG A 13 -11.84 -54.96 20.68
CA ARG A 13 -11.57 -55.75 19.45
C ARG A 13 -12.52 -55.34 18.29
N VAL A 14 -12.35 -55.63 17.00
CA VAL A 14 -11.54 -56.60 16.20
C VAL A 14 -11.44 -55.99 14.76
N SER A 15 -10.64 -56.38 13.77
CA SER A 15 -10.13 -57.70 13.35
C SER A 15 -8.84 -57.61 12.49
N VAL A 16 -8.46 -58.72 11.86
CA VAL A 16 -7.42 -58.85 10.81
C VAL A 16 -8.03 -59.50 9.57
N ALA A 17 -7.63 -59.05 8.38
CA ALA A 17 -7.60 -59.86 7.16
C ALA A 17 -6.49 -59.36 6.23
N GLY A 18 -5.72 -60.26 5.62
CA GLY A 18 -4.69 -59.89 4.65
C GLY A 18 -4.15 -61.06 3.84
N THR A 19 -3.82 -60.77 2.58
CA THR A 19 -3.03 -61.59 1.62
C THR A 19 -2.35 -60.60 0.67
N ARG A 20 -1.01 -60.48 0.56
CA ARG A 20 0.06 -61.39 0.08
C ARG A 20 0.04 -61.68 -1.43
N GLY A 21 1.17 -61.42 -2.09
CA GLY A 21 1.51 -61.79 -3.49
C GLY A 21 1.80 -60.56 -4.38
N ALA A 22 3.00 -60.00 -4.56
CA ALA A 22 4.39 -60.49 -4.72
C ALA A 22 4.83 -60.66 -6.19
N GLY A 23 5.95 -60.01 -6.55
CA GLY A 23 6.63 -60.14 -7.86
C GLY A 23 6.95 -58.81 -8.55
N ALA A 24 8.19 -58.42 -8.91
CA ALA A 24 9.53 -58.52 -8.34
C ALA A 24 10.52 -57.99 -9.39
N ARG A 25 11.34 -56.99 -9.04
CA ARG A 25 12.62 -56.59 -9.73
C ARG A 25 12.40 -55.91 -11.11
N VAL A 26 13.31 -55.07 -11.63
CA VAL A 26 14.78 -55.02 -11.54
C VAL A 26 15.30 -53.61 -11.22
N ALA A 27 16.46 -53.53 -10.54
CA ALA A 27 17.17 -52.29 -10.25
C ALA A 27 18.30 -52.03 -11.27
N THR A 28 18.60 -50.76 -11.55
CA THR A 28 19.90 -50.33 -12.08
C THR A 28 20.36 -49.07 -11.35
N THR A 29 21.60 -49.08 -10.87
CA THR A 29 22.23 -47.99 -10.12
C THR A 29 23.13 -47.14 -11.02
N ARG A 30 23.22 -45.83 -10.77
CA ARG A 30 24.51 -45.10 -10.84
C ARG A 30 24.55 -43.81 -10.03
N ALA A 31 25.77 -43.45 -9.65
CA ALA A 31 26.14 -42.52 -8.58
C ALA A 31 26.19 -41.03 -9.04
N PRO A 32 26.29 -40.06 -8.10
CA PRO A 32 26.19 -38.63 -8.41
C PRO A 32 27.52 -38.00 -8.86
N SER A 33 27.45 -36.88 -9.59
CA SER A 33 28.61 -36.07 -9.98
C SER A 33 28.54 -34.66 -9.35
N LYS A 34 29.66 -34.21 -8.80
CA LYS A 34 29.87 -32.84 -8.29
C LYS A 34 30.42 -31.94 -9.41
N ARG A 35 30.30 -30.61 -9.23
CA ARG A 35 30.99 -29.45 -9.89
C ARG A 35 30.01 -28.48 -10.55
N THR A 36 30.20 -27.16 -10.55
CA THR A 36 31.00 -26.25 -9.70
C THR A 36 30.39 -24.85 -9.83
N HIS A 37 30.45 -24.02 -8.79
CA HIS A 37 30.17 -22.58 -8.97
C HIS A 37 31.33 -21.94 -9.73
N HIS A 38 31.03 -21.28 -10.85
CA HIS A 38 31.95 -20.32 -11.47
C HIS A 38 31.46 -18.91 -11.17
N VAL A 39 32.05 -18.33 -10.13
CA VAL A 39 32.11 -16.88 -9.96
C VAL A 39 32.96 -16.32 -11.09
N LEU A 40 32.43 -15.42 -11.90
CA LEU A 40 33.20 -14.65 -12.86
C LEU A 40 33.34 -13.22 -12.31
N ALA A 41 34.51 -12.98 -11.71
CA ALA A 41 34.86 -11.70 -11.12
C ALA A 41 35.05 -10.62 -12.19
N ALA A 42 34.77 -9.37 -11.83
CA ALA A 42 35.09 -8.22 -12.66
C ALA A 42 36.62 -8.07 -12.82
N THR A 43 37.08 -7.85 -14.04
CA THR A 43 38.44 -7.36 -14.32
C THR A 43 38.35 -5.97 -14.95
N PHE A 44 38.63 -4.95 -14.13
CA PHE A 44 38.70 -3.57 -14.56
C PHE A 44 40.11 -3.27 -15.08
N ALA A 45 40.25 -3.12 -16.39
CA ALA A 45 41.40 -2.53 -17.07
C ALA A 45 40.86 -1.97 -18.41
N GLY A 46 41.10 -0.72 -18.81
CA GLY A 46 42.17 0.18 -18.38
C GLY A 46 43.05 0.50 -19.58
N SER A 47 42.60 1.40 -20.45
CA SER A 47 43.48 2.26 -21.26
C SER A 47 42.65 3.39 -21.88
N ALA A 48 43.07 4.63 -21.65
CA ALA A 48 42.76 5.69 -22.59
C ALA A 48 43.59 5.48 -23.86
N GLU A 49 43.10 5.89 -25.03
CA GLU A 49 43.92 6.70 -25.93
C GLU A 49 43.08 7.46 -26.97
N SER A 50 43.49 8.71 -27.19
CA SER A 50 42.84 9.67 -28.08
C SER A 50 43.20 9.41 -29.55
N ARG A 51 42.24 9.46 -30.47
CA ARG A 51 42.53 9.70 -31.90
C ARG A 51 41.64 10.77 -32.52
N LEU A 52 42.15 11.99 -32.44
CA LEU A 52 41.84 13.10 -33.34
C LEU A 52 42.21 12.70 -34.78
N ALA A 53 41.26 12.80 -35.72
CA ALA A 53 41.53 12.61 -37.15
C ALA A 53 40.89 13.73 -37.98
N LEU A 54 41.65 14.81 -38.15
CA LEU A 54 41.34 15.92 -39.05
C LEU A 54 41.73 15.55 -40.50
N ARG A 55 40.81 15.70 -41.47
CA ARG A 55 41.02 16.14 -42.89
C ARG A 55 39.79 15.78 -43.72
N SER A 56 39.02 16.72 -44.28
CA SER A 56 39.35 17.78 -45.27
C SER A 56 39.04 17.37 -46.71
N SER A 57 37.91 17.91 -47.20
CA SER A 57 37.72 18.46 -48.56
C SER A 57 37.66 17.53 -49.78
N ARG A 58 36.48 17.54 -50.41
CA ARG A 58 36.38 17.94 -51.82
C ARG A 58 35.04 18.63 -52.11
N ALA A 59 35.09 19.72 -52.87
CA ALA A 59 33.94 20.55 -53.21
C ALA A 59 33.89 20.84 -54.72
N THR A 60 32.69 20.77 -55.30
CA THR A 60 32.27 21.16 -56.66
C THR A 60 30.74 21.02 -56.69
N THR A 61 29.90 21.92 -57.22
CA THR A 61 30.11 23.17 -57.97
C THR A 61 28.87 24.08 -57.93
N LEU A 62 29.11 25.40 -57.89
CA LEU A 62 28.40 26.51 -58.58
C LEU A 62 26.85 26.68 -58.53
N GLY A 63 26.47 27.85 -58.00
CA GLY A 63 25.24 28.61 -58.27
C GLY A 63 25.21 29.85 -57.36
N ARG A 64 25.87 30.97 -57.72
CA ARG A 64 25.21 32.18 -58.28
C ARG A 64 23.82 32.41 -57.65
N ASP A 65 23.65 33.41 -56.80
CA ASP A 65 23.62 34.81 -57.23
C ASP A 65 24.23 35.86 -56.27
N ALA A 66 24.38 37.09 -56.79
CA ALA A 66 25.05 38.20 -56.11
C ALA A 66 24.19 39.48 -55.99
N ARG A 67 24.25 40.11 -54.80
CA ARG A 67 24.25 41.57 -54.49
C ARG A 67 24.19 41.73 -52.96
N ARG A 68 25.13 42.36 -52.25
CA ARG A 68 25.62 43.77 -52.29
C ARG A 68 24.51 44.76 -51.88
N ALA A 69 24.62 45.60 -50.83
CA ALA A 69 25.64 45.76 -49.78
C ALA A 69 25.20 46.77 -48.68
N ARG A 70 26.04 46.91 -47.65
CA ARG A 70 26.26 48.09 -46.77
C ARG A 70 25.17 48.45 -45.75
N GLY A 71 25.53 48.25 -44.48
CA GLY A 71 25.93 49.38 -43.62
C GLY A 71 24.85 49.97 -42.72
N GLY A 72 24.93 49.66 -41.43
CA GLY A 72 24.10 50.27 -40.39
C GLY A 72 24.54 49.81 -39.01
N VAL A 73 25.49 50.52 -38.39
CA VAL A 73 25.80 50.36 -36.97
C VAL A 73 24.77 51.14 -36.16
N PHE A 74 24.03 50.46 -35.29
CA PHE A 74 23.37 51.08 -34.14
C PHE A 74 23.51 50.17 -32.92
N ASN A 75 23.64 50.80 -31.76
CA ASN A 75 24.11 50.20 -30.52
C ASN A 75 22.97 50.14 -29.48
N VAL A 76 23.11 49.24 -28.50
CA VAL A 76 22.32 49.14 -27.26
C VAL A 76 20.83 48.80 -27.43
N LEU A 77 20.42 47.64 -26.89
CA LEU A 77 19.51 47.59 -25.74
C LEU A 77 19.62 46.23 -25.03
N ALA A 78 19.32 46.23 -23.74
CA ALA A 78 19.65 45.18 -22.78
C ALA A 78 19.11 43.80 -23.14
N ASP A 79 19.92 42.77 -22.89
CA ASP A 79 19.45 41.40 -22.69
C ASP A 79 19.87 40.95 -21.29
N THR A 80 19.02 41.24 -20.31
CA THR A 80 19.07 40.55 -19.02
C THR A 80 18.44 39.19 -19.23
N THR A 81 19.25 38.16 -19.47
CA THR A 81 18.79 36.77 -19.53
C THR A 81 18.35 36.33 -18.14
N THR A 82 17.13 36.72 -17.77
CA THR A 82 16.37 36.18 -16.66
C THR A 82 16.41 34.65 -16.78
N THR A 83 16.83 34.00 -15.71
CA THR A 83 16.73 32.55 -15.62
C THR A 83 15.25 32.16 -15.68
N ASP A 84 14.84 31.51 -16.77
CA ASP A 84 13.51 30.90 -16.91
C ASP A 84 13.37 29.71 -15.96
N ALA A 85 13.32 30.01 -14.67
CA ALA A 85 12.79 29.11 -13.67
C ALA A 85 11.28 28.97 -13.94
N LYS A 86 10.93 27.88 -14.63
CA LYS A 86 9.56 27.35 -14.74
C LYS A 86 8.83 27.60 -13.41
N PRO A 87 7.70 28.33 -13.38
CA PRO A 87 7.04 28.66 -12.14
C PRO A 87 6.70 27.36 -11.41
N ALA A 88 7.17 27.25 -10.16
CA ALA A 88 6.80 26.16 -9.29
C ALA A 88 5.27 26.18 -9.18
N ALA A 89 4.63 25.10 -9.64
CA ALA A 89 3.19 24.94 -9.48
C ALA A 89 2.86 25.07 -7.99
N GLU A 90 1.83 25.86 -7.68
CA GLU A 90 1.42 26.19 -6.31
C GLU A 90 1.39 24.92 -5.45
N ALA A 91 2.41 24.75 -4.61
CA ALA A 91 2.52 23.56 -3.79
C ALA A 91 1.35 23.58 -2.81
N LYS A 92 0.52 22.53 -2.86
CA LYS A 92 -0.52 22.34 -1.85
C LYS A 92 0.15 22.35 -0.47
N PRO A 93 -0.50 22.85 0.59
CA PRO A 93 0.02 22.71 1.93
C PRO A 93 0.27 21.22 2.23
N GLU A 94 1.40 20.94 2.88
CA GLU A 94 1.75 19.60 3.33
C GLU A 94 0.72 19.11 4.37
N PRO A 95 0.36 17.80 4.41
CA PRO A 95 -0.58 17.28 5.38
C PRO A 95 -0.08 17.41 6.82
N GLU A 96 -1.00 17.66 7.76
CA GLU A 96 -0.71 17.61 9.18
C GLU A 96 -0.41 16.17 9.63
N LEU A 97 0.63 16.01 10.46
CA LEU A 97 1.06 14.71 10.98
C LEU A 97 0.31 14.37 12.28
N LEU A 98 -0.99 14.04 12.17
CA LEU A 98 -1.84 13.72 13.31
C LEU A 98 -1.73 12.24 13.70
N SER A 99 -1.75 11.95 15.00
CA SER A 99 -1.77 10.58 15.55
C SER A 99 -2.53 10.54 16.88
N ASP A 100 -3.45 9.60 17.02
CA ASP A 100 -4.13 9.29 18.28
C ASP A 100 -3.30 8.31 19.15
N ARG A 101 -2.28 7.67 18.55
CA ARG A 101 -1.38 6.70 19.20
C ARG A 101 0.02 7.25 19.50
N GLY A 102 0.31 8.50 19.14
CA GLY A 102 1.63 9.13 19.34
C GLY A 102 2.72 8.64 18.39
N VAL A 103 2.33 8.12 17.22
CA VAL A 103 3.24 7.58 16.18
C VAL A 103 3.93 8.74 15.44
N ASP A 104 5.26 8.65 15.26
CA ASP A 104 6.00 9.62 14.44
C ASP A 104 5.95 9.25 12.96
N TYR A 105 5.23 10.08 12.19
CA TYR A 105 5.10 9.94 10.74
C TYR A 105 6.19 10.66 9.92
N LYS A 106 7.13 11.37 10.55
CA LYS A 106 8.22 12.06 9.83
C LYS A 106 9.08 11.15 8.97
N PRO A 107 9.52 9.95 9.41
CA PRO A 107 10.34 9.07 8.57
C PRO A 107 9.59 8.66 7.29
N PHE A 108 8.31 8.31 7.42
CA PHE A 108 7.45 7.94 6.30
C PHE A 108 7.22 9.11 5.32
N ARG A 109 6.93 10.29 5.84
CA ARG A 109 6.85 11.55 5.08
C ARG A 109 8.15 11.83 4.32
N ASP A 110 9.30 11.70 4.97
CA ASP A 110 10.61 12.01 4.37
C ASP A 110 10.97 11.04 3.23
N LEU A 111 10.63 9.75 3.36
CA LEU A 111 10.76 8.76 2.29
C LEU A 111 9.87 9.10 1.09
N LEU A 112 8.61 9.49 1.33
CA LEU A 112 7.70 9.92 0.25
C LEU A 112 8.16 11.22 -0.42
N ALA A 113 8.66 12.19 0.36
CA ALA A 113 9.20 13.46 -0.15
C ALA A 113 10.47 13.24 -1.00
N ALA A 114 11.30 12.27 -0.64
CA ALA A 114 12.46 11.85 -1.43
C ALA A 114 12.12 11.04 -2.69
N GLY A 115 10.86 10.57 -2.84
CA GLY A 115 10.46 9.68 -3.92
C GLY A 115 10.97 8.23 -3.76
N GLU A 116 11.30 7.83 -2.54
CA GLU A 116 11.82 6.52 -2.17
C GLU A 116 10.66 5.53 -1.94
N TRP A 117 9.85 5.30 -2.98
CA TRP A 117 8.54 4.65 -2.90
C TRP A 117 8.54 3.24 -2.29
N GLU A 118 9.54 2.41 -2.61
CA GLU A 118 9.70 1.06 -2.04
C GLU A 118 9.94 1.12 -0.52
N LYS A 119 10.85 2.00 -0.07
CA LYS A 119 11.13 2.23 1.35
C LYS A 119 9.92 2.83 2.07
N ALA A 120 9.16 3.69 1.39
CA ALA A 120 7.92 4.25 1.94
C ALA A 120 6.83 3.20 2.12
N ASP A 121 6.72 2.21 1.23
CA ASP A 121 5.79 1.07 1.39
C ASP A 121 6.24 0.11 2.51
N ASP A 122 7.55 -0.12 2.64
CA ASP A 122 8.14 -0.87 3.76
C ASP A 122 7.87 -0.20 5.12
N GLU A 123 8.07 1.12 5.22
CA GLU A 123 7.77 1.89 6.43
C GLU A 123 6.25 1.97 6.67
N HIS A 124 5.44 2.12 5.63
CA HIS A 124 3.98 2.04 5.73
C HIS A 124 3.53 0.69 6.35
N ARG A 125 4.10 -0.42 5.88
CA ARG A 125 3.82 -1.77 6.39
C ARG A 125 4.29 -1.94 7.85
N ARG A 126 5.41 -1.32 8.25
CA ARG A 126 5.83 -1.25 9.65
C ARG A 126 4.83 -0.45 10.49
N LEU A 127 4.40 0.72 10.02
CA LEU A 127 3.41 1.58 10.69
C LEU A 127 2.05 0.89 10.87
N MET A 128 1.60 0.08 9.90
CA MET A 128 0.39 -0.76 10.08
C MET A 128 0.53 -1.70 11.28
N CYS A 129 1.70 -2.31 11.48
CA CYS A 129 1.94 -3.20 12.62
C CYS A 129 1.93 -2.42 13.95
N VAL A 130 2.56 -1.24 14.00
CA VAL A 130 2.53 -0.35 15.18
C VAL A 130 1.10 0.05 15.56
N LEU A 131 0.24 0.34 14.57
CA LEU A 131 -1.18 0.63 14.82
C LEU A 131 -1.98 -0.59 15.30
N GLY A 132 -1.53 -1.82 14.97
CA GLY A 132 -2.05 -3.07 15.51
C GLY A 132 -1.59 -3.40 16.93
N GLY A 133 -0.54 -2.73 17.42
CA GLY A 133 0.03 -2.93 18.76
C GLY A 133 1.07 -4.05 18.85
N GLU A 134 1.50 -4.34 20.08
CA GLU A 134 2.66 -5.21 20.39
C GLU A 134 2.59 -6.59 19.70
N ASP A 135 1.46 -7.29 19.79
CA ASP A 135 1.28 -8.60 19.13
C ASP A 135 1.45 -8.53 17.60
N ALA A 136 1.06 -7.40 16.99
CA ALA A 136 1.14 -7.17 15.54
C ALA A 136 2.56 -6.79 15.10
N GLU A 137 3.29 -6.01 15.92
CA GLU A 137 4.71 -5.73 15.73
C GLU A 137 5.55 -7.01 15.82
N ASP A 138 5.34 -7.83 16.86
CA ASP A 138 6.05 -9.10 17.06
C ASP A 138 5.85 -10.10 15.92
N ARG A 139 4.63 -10.17 15.35
CA ARG A 139 4.35 -11.06 14.20
C ARG A 139 4.78 -10.46 12.86
N GLY A 140 4.95 -9.14 12.77
CA GLY A 140 5.32 -8.40 11.55
C GLY A 140 4.21 -8.29 10.48
N TRP A 141 2.95 -8.42 10.88
CA TRP A 141 1.76 -8.25 10.02
C TRP A 141 0.49 -8.09 10.85
N VAL A 142 -0.59 -7.62 10.23
CA VAL A 142 -1.87 -7.32 10.91
C VAL A 142 -3.02 -8.21 10.45
N TYR A 143 -3.90 -8.57 11.38
CA TYR A 143 -5.19 -9.18 11.10
C TYR A 143 -6.20 -8.12 10.64
N PHE A 144 -7.22 -8.56 9.90
CA PHE A 144 -8.33 -7.69 9.49
C PHE A 144 -9.11 -7.13 10.69
N THR A 145 -9.16 -7.84 11.82
CA THR A 145 -9.81 -7.36 13.06
C THR A 145 -9.05 -6.19 13.66
N GLU A 146 -7.73 -6.31 13.80
CA GLU A 146 -6.86 -5.22 14.29
C GLU A 146 -7.00 -3.97 13.40
N ALA A 147 -7.03 -4.16 12.08
CA ALA A 147 -7.22 -3.09 11.10
C ALA A 147 -8.59 -2.39 11.14
N ARG A 148 -9.60 -2.92 11.85
CA ARG A 148 -10.89 -2.23 12.10
C ARG A 148 -10.82 -1.25 13.27
N ASP A 149 -9.88 -1.47 14.19
CA ASP A 149 -9.72 -0.72 15.43
C ASP A 149 -8.59 0.32 15.32
N PHE A 150 -8.02 0.49 14.12
CA PHE A 150 -7.03 1.52 13.82
C PHE A 150 -7.63 2.92 14.00
N PRO A 151 -6.91 3.86 14.63
CA PRO A 151 -7.43 5.20 14.82
C PRO A 151 -7.66 5.93 13.50
N VAL A 152 -8.73 6.73 13.47
CA VAL A 152 -9.15 7.45 12.26
C VAL A 152 -8.17 8.58 11.91
N ALA A 153 -7.52 9.21 12.89
CA ALA A 153 -6.51 10.23 12.62
C ALA A 153 -5.28 9.63 11.92
N ASP A 154 -4.71 8.57 12.51
CA ASP A 154 -3.53 7.87 11.99
C ASP A 154 -3.70 7.38 10.54
N LEU A 155 -4.81 6.69 10.23
CA LEU A 155 -5.08 6.24 8.86
C LEU A 155 -5.32 7.40 7.88
N LYS A 156 -5.90 8.53 8.33
CA LYS A 156 -6.03 9.73 7.49
C LYS A 156 -4.69 10.40 7.23
N THR A 157 -3.80 10.48 8.22
CA THR A 157 -2.44 11.02 8.06
C THR A 157 -1.66 10.21 7.03
N ILE A 158 -1.69 8.87 7.15
CA ILE A 158 -1.01 7.97 6.22
C ILE A 158 -1.54 8.10 4.79
N ASP A 159 -2.86 8.12 4.60
CA ASP A 159 -3.45 8.31 3.26
C ASP A 159 -3.21 9.70 2.70
N ALA A 160 -3.28 10.76 3.52
CA ALA A 160 -3.03 12.13 3.09
C ALA A 160 -1.59 12.30 2.59
N LEU A 161 -0.60 11.69 3.25
CA LEU A 161 0.80 11.68 2.81
C LEU A 161 0.96 10.95 1.46
N TRP A 162 0.42 9.72 1.34
CA TRP A 162 0.40 8.98 0.06
C TRP A 162 -0.21 9.81 -1.07
N VAL A 163 -1.38 10.41 -0.82
CA VAL A 163 -2.13 11.23 -1.79
C VAL A 163 -1.37 12.51 -2.13
N HIS A 164 -0.72 13.16 -1.17
CA HIS A 164 0.00 14.42 -1.38
C HIS A 164 1.21 14.23 -2.30
N PHE A 165 2.17 13.38 -1.91
CA PHE A 165 3.42 13.22 -2.65
C PHE A 165 3.23 12.52 -4.01
N SER A 166 2.20 11.69 -4.15
CA SER A 166 1.85 11.03 -5.42
C SER A 166 0.99 11.86 -6.37
N GLU A 167 0.67 13.13 -6.04
CA GLU A 167 -0.26 13.98 -6.81
C GLU A 167 -1.68 13.36 -6.96
N GLY A 168 -2.12 12.60 -5.96
CA GLY A 168 -3.43 11.95 -5.90
C GLY A 168 -3.53 10.65 -6.72
N ARG A 169 -2.38 10.02 -7.01
CA ARG A 169 -2.30 8.74 -7.71
C ARG A 169 -2.39 7.54 -6.78
N HIS A 170 -1.81 7.61 -5.59
CA HIS A 170 -1.65 6.51 -4.63
C HIS A 170 -2.35 6.82 -3.29
N GLY A 171 -2.59 5.79 -2.47
CA GLY A 171 -3.32 5.89 -1.20
C GLY A 171 -4.59 5.02 -1.14
N PHE A 172 -4.98 4.62 0.07
CA PHE A 172 -6.19 3.81 0.32
C PHE A 172 -7.48 4.52 -0.10
N SER A 173 -7.60 5.84 0.03
CA SER A 173 -8.78 6.57 -0.45
C SER A 173 -8.86 6.62 -1.98
N VAL A 174 -7.74 6.45 -2.68
CA VAL A 174 -7.69 6.28 -4.14
C VAL A 174 -8.08 4.84 -4.51
N GLN A 175 -7.44 3.84 -3.89
CA GLN A 175 -7.78 2.43 -4.06
C GLN A 175 -9.27 2.15 -3.81
N ARG A 176 -9.84 2.70 -2.73
CA ARG A 176 -11.26 2.57 -2.38
C ARG A 176 -12.18 3.08 -3.50
N LYS A 177 -11.87 4.23 -4.09
CA LYS A 177 -12.65 4.80 -5.21
C LYS A 177 -12.59 3.89 -6.44
N LEU A 178 -11.42 3.30 -6.72
CA LEU A 178 -11.24 2.35 -7.83
C LEU A 178 -11.97 1.03 -7.57
N TRP A 179 -11.86 0.46 -6.36
CA TRP A 179 -12.54 -0.78 -5.96
C TRP A 179 -14.07 -0.64 -6.00
N VAL A 180 -14.63 0.47 -5.50
CA VAL A 180 -16.06 0.79 -5.64
C VAL A 180 -16.45 0.97 -7.11
N GLY A 181 -15.62 1.67 -7.91
CA GLY A 181 -15.83 1.81 -9.36
C GLY A 181 -15.81 0.47 -10.11
N ALA A 182 -14.97 -0.48 -9.68
CA ALA A 182 -14.91 -1.86 -10.14
C ALA A 182 -16.08 -2.73 -9.63
N LYS A 183 -17.11 -2.13 -9.02
CA LYS A 183 -18.27 -2.79 -8.39
C LYS A 183 -17.86 -3.82 -7.32
N ARG A 184 -16.80 -3.50 -6.56
CA ARG A 184 -16.18 -4.36 -5.54
C ARG A 184 -15.64 -5.71 -6.06
N GLN A 185 -15.41 -5.85 -7.37
CA GLN A 185 -14.92 -7.09 -7.96
C GLN A 185 -13.38 -7.13 -7.94
N TRP A 186 -12.82 -7.91 -7.02
CA TRP A 186 -11.36 -8.02 -6.81
C TRP A 186 -10.53 -8.24 -8.10
N PRO A 187 -10.89 -9.14 -9.04
CA PRO A 187 -10.10 -9.32 -10.26
C PRO A 187 -10.02 -8.06 -11.13
N LYS A 188 -11.13 -7.33 -11.27
CA LYS A 188 -11.16 -6.06 -12.02
C LYS A 188 -10.36 -4.96 -11.34
N PHE A 189 -10.46 -4.89 -10.01
CA PHE A 189 -9.72 -3.93 -9.21
C PHE A 189 -8.21 -4.19 -9.27
N PHE A 190 -7.75 -5.43 -9.04
CA PHE A 190 -6.33 -5.78 -9.12
C PHE A 190 -5.73 -5.56 -10.50
N LYS A 191 -6.49 -5.80 -11.57
CA LYS A 191 -6.07 -5.46 -12.94
C LYS A 191 -6.00 -3.95 -13.19
N GLN A 192 -6.85 -3.16 -12.52
CA GLN A 192 -6.89 -1.70 -12.64
C GLN A 192 -5.74 -1.00 -11.89
N ILE A 193 -5.31 -1.56 -10.75
CA ILE A 193 -4.15 -1.05 -9.96
C ILE A 193 -2.82 -1.76 -10.32
N ASP A 194 -2.83 -2.61 -11.35
CA ASP A 194 -1.68 -3.37 -11.83
C ASP A 194 -1.00 -4.27 -10.77
N TRP A 195 -1.78 -5.05 -10.01
CA TRP A 195 -1.27 -6.07 -9.07
C TRP A 195 -1.23 -7.49 -9.66
N VAL A 196 -1.78 -7.68 -10.85
CA VAL A 196 -1.85 -8.96 -11.56
C VAL A 196 -1.35 -8.83 -12.99
N GLN A 197 -0.75 -9.89 -13.53
CA GLN A 197 -0.11 -9.89 -14.84
C GLN A 197 -0.37 -11.18 -15.63
N GLY A 198 -0.19 -11.10 -16.95
CA GLY A 198 -0.44 -12.19 -17.88
C GLY A 198 -1.92 -12.46 -18.15
N GLU A 199 -2.20 -13.51 -18.93
CA GLU A 199 -3.57 -13.87 -19.34
C GLU A 199 -4.39 -14.50 -18.20
N ASN A 200 -3.72 -15.11 -17.21
CA ASN A 200 -4.33 -15.80 -16.08
C ASN A 200 -4.50 -14.92 -14.83
N ASP A 201 -4.28 -13.60 -14.95
CA ASP A 201 -4.31 -12.64 -13.84
C ASP A 201 -3.48 -13.12 -12.60
N ASN A 202 -2.25 -13.61 -12.84
CA ASN A 202 -1.35 -14.05 -11.79
C ASN A 202 -0.84 -12.86 -10.97
N TYR A 203 -0.82 -12.96 -9.64
CA TYR A 203 -0.22 -11.92 -8.78
C TYR A 203 1.24 -11.64 -9.13
N ARG A 204 1.61 -10.36 -9.11
CA ARG A 204 3.01 -9.90 -9.19
C ARG A 204 3.80 -10.39 -7.98
N LYS A 205 5.06 -10.78 -8.17
CA LYS A 205 5.98 -11.15 -7.08
C LYS A 205 6.54 -9.90 -6.41
N TRP A 206 6.36 -9.83 -5.09
CA TRP A 206 6.98 -8.79 -4.28
C TRP A 206 8.44 -9.14 -3.95
N PRO A 207 9.38 -8.17 -3.94
CA PRO A 207 9.21 -6.76 -4.36
C PRO A 207 9.47 -6.54 -5.87
N GLU A 208 10.14 -7.49 -6.54
CA GLU A 208 10.80 -7.30 -7.85
C GLU A 208 9.88 -6.97 -9.03
N GLU A 209 8.62 -7.40 -9.01
CA GLU A 209 7.68 -7.24 -10.13
C GLU A 209 6.69 -6.06 -9.96
N PHE A 210 6.83 -5.28 -8.88
CA PHE A 210 6.02 -4.08 -8.60
C PHE A 210 6.69 -2.80 -9.14
N ASP A 211 5.89 -1.76 -9.39
CA ASP A 211 6.34 -0.50 -9.99
C ASP A 211 6.52 0.60 -8.93
N TRP A 212 7.76 0.73 -8.43
CA TRP A 212 8.16 1.70 -7.41
C TRP A 212 8.37 3.13 -7.94
N ARG A 213 7.55 3.56 -8.90
CA ARG A 213 7.56 4.92 -9.47
C ARG A 213 6.29 5.68 -9.11
N LYS A 214 6.41 7.01 -9.01
CA LYS A 214 5.27 7.92 -8.83
C LYS A 214 4.23 7.73 -9.94
N GLU A 215 4.71 7.51 -11.16
CA GLU A 215 3.92 7.35 -12.38
C GLU A 215 3.30 5.95 -12.56
N ALA A 216 3.50 5.03 -11.61
CA ALA A 216 2.86 3.70 -11.59
C ALA A 216 1.32 3.80 -11.68
N ALA A 217 0.67 2.65 -11.95
CA ALA A 217 -0.78 2.58 -12.10
C ALA A 217 -1.52 3.27 -10.94
N ARG A 218 -2.66 3.91 -11.23
CA ARG A 218 -3.39 4.66 -10.20
C ARG A 218 -3.87 3.69 -9.12
N GLY A 219 -3.53 3.95 -7.86
CA GLY A 219 -3.81 3.08 -6.73
C GLY A 219 -2.86 1.89 -6.59
N HIS A 220 -1.74 1.85 -7.32
CA HIS A 220 -0.76 0.76 -7.23
C HIS A 220 -0.19 0.64 -5.81
N MET A 221 0.03 1.76 -5.11
CA MET A 221 0.52 1.82 -3.73
C MET A 221 -0.49 2.50 -2.79
N PRO A 222 -0.44 2.23 -1.46
CA PRO A 222 0.39 1.22 -0.78
C PRO A 222 -0.03 -0.23 -1.09
N LEU A 223 0.87 -1.17 -0.86
CA LEU A 223 0.61 -2.60 -1.03
C LEU A 223 -0.08 -3.22 0.19
N THR A 224 -0.98 -4.18 -0.05
CA THR A 224 -1.56 -5.02 0.99
C THR A 224 -1.50 -6.48 0.55
N ASN A 225 -0.93 -7.34 1.39
CA ASN A 225 -0.67 -8.73 1.04
C ASN A 225 -1.96 -9.55 0.88
N ALA A 226 -2.37 -9.78 -0.38
CA ALA A 226 -3.55 -10.54 -0.75
C ALA A 226 -3.35 -12.09 -0.77
N LEU A 227 -2.14 -12.60 -0.50
CA LEU A 227 -1.86 -14.05 -0.52
C LEU A 227 -2.64 -14.83 0.56
N ARG A 228 -3.10 -14.15 1.61
CA ARG A 228 -3.95 -14.70 2.68
C ARG A 228 -5.44 -14.39 2.48
N GLY A 229 -5.84 -13.98 1.27
CA GLY A 229 -7.18 -13.50 0.95
C GLY A 229 -7.32 -11.98 1.06
N THR A 230 -8.48 -11.45 0.67
CA THR A 230 -8.70 -10.01 0.50
C THR A 230 -9.32 -9.33 1.72
N THR A 231 -9.67 -10.05 2.78
CA THR A 231 -10.40 -9.54 3.95
C THR A 231 -9.69 -8.40 4.70
N LEU A 232 -8.35 -8.42 4.75
CA LEU A 232 -7.58 -7.32 5.33
C LEU A 232 -7.73 -6.04 4.49
N LEU A 233 -7.56 -6.15 3.18
CA LEU A 233 -7.71 -5.02 2.26
C LEU A 233 -9.17 -4.52 2.24
N GLU A 234 -10.15 -5.41 2.26
CA GLU A 234 -11.56 -5.06 2.40
C GLU A 234 -11.81 -4.25 3.67
N SER A 235 -11.30 -4.71 4.82
CA SER A 235 -11.40 -4.00 6.09
C SER A 235 -10.77 -2.59 6.04
N LEU A 236 -9.59 -2.46 5.45
CA LEU A 236 -8.92 -1.17 5.27
C LEU A 236 -9.70 -0.25 4.32
N LEU A 237 -10.21 -0.75 3.19
CA LEU A 237 -10.97 0.04 2.22
C LEU A 237 -12.40 0.37 2.69
N GLU A 238 -12.96 -0.39 3.65
CA GLU A 238 -14.24 -0.07 4.28
C GLU A 238 -14.11 0.79 5.56
N HIS A 239 -12.89 1.01 6.03
CA HIS A 239 -12.61 1.77 7.24
C HIS A 239 -13.22 3.20 7.21
N PRO A 240 -13.83 3.70 8.32
CA PRO A 240 -14.46 5.02 8.37
C PRO A 240 -13.50 6.19 8.03
N ALA A 241 -12.19 5.99 8.12
CA ALA A 241 -11.19 6.97 7.68
C ALA A 241 -11.33 7.36 6.19
N PHE A 242 -11.76 6.44 5.33
CA PHE A 242 -11.86 6.62 3.88
C PHE A 242 -13.31 6.62 3.36
N ALA A 243 -14.29 6.48 4.25
CA ALA A 243 -15.71 6.68 3.94
C ALA A 243 -15.95 8.07 3.33
N PRO A 244 -16.95 8.24 2.44
CA PRO A 244 -17.37 9.60 2.10
C PRO A 244 -17.87 10.29 3.38
N PRO A 245 -17.73 11.62 3.51
CA PRO A 245 -18.35 12.33 4.62
C PRO A 245 -19.86 12.01 4.62
N LYS A 246 -20.40 11.62 5.79
CA LYS A 246 -21.84 11.41 5.97
C LYS A 246 -22.55 12.70 5.56
N LYS A 247 -23.71 12.61 4.92
CA LYS A 247 -24.49 13.83 4.66
C LYS A 247 -24.94 14.43 5.99
N PRO A 248 -25.08 15.77 6.13
CA PRO A 248 -25.56 16.38 7.37
C PRO A 248 -26.89 15.81 7.87
N GLN A 249 -27.75 15.33 6.96
CA GLN A 249 -29.01 14.65 7.29
C GLN A 249 -28.80 13.25 7.91
N GLU A 250 -27.83 12.48 7.41
CA GLU A 250 -27.47 11.14 7.93
C GLU A 250 -26.73 11.26 9.27
N GLU A 251 -25.92 12.31 9.42
CA GLU A 251 -25.22 12.63 10.67
C GLU A 251 -26.19 13.10 11.76
N LEU A 252 -27.13 13.99 11.44
CA LEU A 252 -28.19 14.40 12.36
C LEU A 252 -29.10 13.22 12.77
N ALA A 253 -29.44 12.32 11.83
CA ALA A 253 -30.20 11.12 12.13
C ALA A 253 -29.45 10.19 13.10
N SER A 254 -28.15 9.96 12.86
CA SER A 254 -27.29 9.18 13.75
C SER A 254 -27.18 9.79 15.15
N GLN A 255 -27.10 11.12 15.25
CA GLN A 255 -27.06 11.82 16.55
C GLN A 255 -28.40 11.74 17.29
N LEU A 256 -29.53 11.78 16.58
CA LEU A 256 -30.87 11.64 17.16
C LEU A 256 -31.13 10.22 17.67
N GLU A 257 -30.68 9.19 16.95
CA GLU A 257 -30.73 7.79 17.39
C GLU A 257 -29.89 7.59 18.67
N GLU A 258 -28.62 8.01 18.64
CA GLU A 258 -27.71 7.88 19.79
C GLU A 258 -28.18 8.70 21.02
N ALA A 259 -28.82 9.86 20.80
CA ALA A 259 -29.47 10.64 21.85
C ALA A 259 -30.73 9.94 22.39
N GLY A 260 -31.50 9.26 21.52
CA GLY A 260 -32.65 8.45 21.88
C GLY A 260 -32.28 7.29 22.79
N ASP A 261 -31.23 6.53 22.44
CA ASP A 261 -30.71 5.43 23.25
C ASP A 261 -30.17 5.90 24.60
N LYS A 262 -29.46 7.04 24.63
CA LYS A 262 -29.02 7.67 25.88
C LYS A 262 -30.21 8.10 26.76
N LEU A 263 -31.27 8.63 26.17
CA LEU A 263 -32.51 8.95 26.88
C LEU A 263 -33.22 7.72 27.44
N GLN A 264 -33.37 6.65 26.64
CA GLN A 264 -33.98 5.40 27.09
C GLN A 264 -33.16 4.76 28.22
N SER A 265 -31.84 4.74 28.11
CA SER A 265 -30.94 4.25 29.16
C SER A 265 -31.04 5.08 30.45
N ALA A 266 -31.11 6.41 30.34
CA ALA A 266 -31.33 7.28 31.49
C ALA A 266 -32.71 7.07 32.14
N MET A 267 -33.76 6.86 31.34
CA MET A 267 -35.11 6.57 31.82
C MET A 267 -35.23 5.17 32.46
N ALA A 268 -34.47 4.19 31.99
CA ALA A 268 -34.42 2.84 32.58
C ALA A 268 -33.72 2.82 33.95
N ASN A 269 -32.76 3.74 34.17
CA ASN A 269 -31.99 3.85 35.43
C ASN A 269 -32.62 4.80 36.47
N LEU A 270 -33.82 5.33 36.21
CA LEU A 270 -34.51 6.26 37.13
C LEU A 270 -35.07 5.49 38.35
N PRO A 271 -34.75 5.90 39.60
CA PRO A 271 -35.32 5.28 40.81
C PRO A 271 -36.85 5.35 40.79
N GLY A 272 -37.50 4.19 40.91
CA GLY A 272 -38.90 4.04 40.53
C GLY A 272 -39.88 4.97 41.26
N LEU A 273 -40.81 5.55 40.49
CA LEU A 273 -41.92 6.43 40.93
C LEU A 273 -43.00 5.73 41.81
N LYS A 274 -42.61 4.78 42.65
CA LYS A 274 -43.49 4.04 43.58
C LYS A 274 -43.85 4.94 44.78
N GLY A 275 -44.71 5.93 44.54
CA GLY A 275 -45.21 6.81 45.60
C GLY A 275 -45.92 8.09 45.14
N LEU A 276 -45.87 8.48 43.86
CA LEU A 276 -46.56 9.68 43.41
C LEU A 276 -48.08 9.52 43.46
N LYS A 277 -48.69 10.17 44.44
CA LYS A 277 -50.14 10.35 44.57
C LYS A 277 -50.63 11.11 43.33
N LYS A 278 -51.63 10.58 42.63
CA LYS A 278 -52.16 11.18 41.38
C LYS A 278 -52.52 12.67 41.63
N PRO A 279 -52.17 13.58 40.70
CA PRO A 279 -52.51 15.00 40.83
C PRO A 279 -54.02 15.21 40.99
N SER A 280 -54.41 16.21 41.80
CA SER A 280 -55.81 16.50 42.14
C SER A 280 -56.68 16.92 40.95
N TRP A 281 -56.09 17.32 39.83
CA TRP A 281 -56.77 17.65 38.58
C TRP A 281 -57.20 16.42 37.76
N MET A 282 -56.78 15.21 38.17
CA MET A 282 -57.06 13.96 37.45
C MET A 282 -58.29 13.22 38.04
N LYS A 283 -59.38 13.98 38.27
CA LYS A 283 -60.71 13.50 38.70
C LYS A 283 -61.76 13.87 37.67
#